data_AF-A0A522ASZ0-F1
#
_entry.id   AF-A0A522ASZ0-F1
#
_cell.length_a   1.000
_cell.length_b   1.000
_cell.length_c   1.000
_cell.angle_alpha   90.00
_cell.angle_beta   90.00
_cell.angle_gamma   90.00
#
_symmetry.space_group_name_H-M   'P 1'
#
loop_
_entity.id
_entity.type
_entity.pdbx_description
1 polymer ?
#
loop_
_entity_poly.entity_id
_entity_poly.type
_entity_poly.pdbx_seq_one_letter_code
_entity_poly.pdbx_strand_id
1 'polypeptide(L)'
;MTEAALSHVFDYPPQRIKREVDYETVIIGAGLSGIGAAIRLIREGLGDFVILEKGIDAGGTWQDNTYPGLTVDIPSLSYSFSFEQNPFWSSLYAPGAEMKA
;
A
#
# COMPACT_ATOMS: atom_id res chain seq x y z
N MET A 1 33.06 -44.02 -23.26
CA MET A 1 32.17 -42.88 -23.52
C MET A 1 32.44 -41.87 -22.44
N THR A 2 33.14 -40.80 -22.80
CA THR A 2 33.71 -39.82 -21.87
C THR A 2 32.63 -38.90 -21.30
N GLU A 3 32.84 -38.54 -20.04
CA GLU A 3 32.03 -37.67 -19.15
C GLU A 3 31.65 -36.30 -19.75
N ALA A 4 32.26 -35.92 -20.88
CA ALA A 4 32.04 -34.67 -21.61
C ALA A 4 30.66 -34.51 -22.25
N ALA A 5 29.87 -35.59 -22.40
CA ALA A 5 28.51 -35.50 -22.96
C ALA A 5 27.43 -35.13 -21.91
N LEU A 6 27.74 -35.20 -20.61
CA LEU A 6 26.77 -34.93 -19.53
C LEU A 6 26.88 -33.51 -18.97
N SER A 7 27.99 -32.80 -19.19
CA SER A 7 28.19 -31.42 -18.71
C SER A 7 27.32 -30.38 -19.44
N HIS A 8 26.80 -30.68 -20.62
CA HIS A 8 25.96 -29.75 -21.39
C HIS A 8 24.46 -29.84 -21.08
N VAL A 9 24.01 -30.83 -20.31
CA VAL A 9 22.57 -31.00 -19.98
C VAL A 9 22.15 -30.16 -18.77
N PHE A 10 23.10 -29.70 -17.95
CA PHE A 10 22.81 -28.93 -16.73
C PHE A 10 23.18 -27.45 -16.79
N ASP A 11 23.70 -26.96 -17.91
CA ASP A 11 24.12 -25.56 -18.07
C ASP A 11 23.05 -24.72 -18.81
N TYR A 12 21.78 -24.92 -18.44
CA TYR A 12 20.71 -24.02 -18.83
C TYR A 12 20.57 -22.96 -17.74
N PRO A 13 21.04 -21.71 -17.94
CA PRO A 13 20.70 -20.66 -17.01
C PRO A 13 19.17 -20.56 -16.98
N PRO A 14 18.54 -20.38 -15.80
CA PRO A 14 17.10 -20.15 -15.77
C PRO A 14 16.82 -18.98 -16.70
N GLN A 15 16.14 -19.25 -17.82
CA GLN A 15 15.69 -18.22 -18.72
C GLN A 15 14.73 -17.37 -17.90
N ARG A 16 15.21 -16.21 -17.46
CA ARG A 16 14.37 -15.19 -16.85
C ARG A 16 13.46 -14.72 -17.97
N ILE A 17 12.30 -15.39 -18.10
CA ILE A 17 11.21 -14.90 -18.94
C ILE A 17 10.99 -13.48 -18.46
N LYS A 18 11.31 -12.51 -19.31
CA LYS A 18 10.95 -11.11 -19.12
C LYS A 18 9.43 -11.11 -19.20
N ARG A 19 8.76 -11.38 -18.08
CA ARG A 19 7.34 -11.10 -17.96
C ARG A 19 7.23 -9.60 -18.11
N GLU A 20 6.55 -9.17 -19.16
CA GLU A 20 6.08 -7.81 -19.25
C GLU A 20 5.16 -7.63 -18.04
N VAL A 21 5.60 -6.80 -17.09
CA VAL A 21 4.82 -6.48 -15.89
C VAL A 21 4.09 -5.19 -16.19
N ASP A 22 2.79 -5.13 -15.87
CA ASP A 22 1.99 -3.94 -16.13
C ASP A 22 2.40 -2.76 -15.23
N TYR A 23 2.96 -3.06 -14.06
CA TYR A 23 3.42 -2.09 -13.06
C TYR A 23 4.70 -2.58 -12.38
N GLU A 24 5.62 -1.66 -12.06
CA GLU A 24 6.83 -1.95 -11.27
C GLU A 24 6.50 -2.33 -9.82
N THR A 25 5.50 -1.68 -9.21
CA THR A 25 5.09 -1.93 -7.81
C THR A 25 3.58 -2.17 -7.68
N VAL A 26 3.20 -3.12 -6.83
CA VAL A 26 1.81 -3.35 -6.44
C VAL A 26 1.65 -3.10 -4.94
N ILE A 27 0.77 -2.18 -4.57
CA ILE A 27 0.39 -1.90 -3.19
C ILE A 27 -0.95 -2.57 -2.92
N ILE A 28 -1.03 -3.40 -1.88
CA ILE A 28 -2.27 -4.07 -1.49
C ILE A 28 -2.88 -3.33 -0.29
N GLY A 29 -4.06 -2.75 -0.51
CA GLY A 29 -4.82 -1.95 0.46
C GLY A 29 -4.65 -0.44 0.27
N ALA A 30 -5.76 0.29 0.23
CA ALA A 30 -5.87 1.75 0.18
C ALA A 30 -6.25 2.35 1.55
N GLY A 31 -5.71 1.78 2.63
CA GLY A 31 -5.71 2.40 3.96
C GLY A 31 -4.57 3.42 4.12
N LEU A 32 -4.40 3.92 5.34
CA LEU A 32 -3.37 4.91 5.67
C LEU A 32 -1.95 4.48 5.23
N SER A 33 -1.60 3.19 5.42
CA SER A 33 -0.29 2.66 5.02
C SER A 33 -0.09 2.63 3.50
N GLY A 34 -1.08 2.17 2.74
CA GLY A 34 -1.00 2.08 1.28
C GLY A 34 -0.97 3.44 0.61
N ILE A 35 -1.81 4.37 1.07
CA ILE A 35 -1.78 5.77 0.63
C ILE A 35 -0.44 6.42 0.96
N GLY A 36 0.07 6.22 2.18
CA GLY A 36 1.38 6.74 2.60
C GLY A 36 2.53 6.20 1.74
N ALA A 37 2.50 4.91 1.39
CA ALA A 37 3.47 4.29 0.50
C ALA A 37 3.41 4.89 -0.91
N ALA A 38 2.20 5.02 -1.49
CA ALA A 38 1.99 5.63 -2.80
C ALA A 38 2.49 7.08 -2.85
N ILE A 39 2.18 7.89 -1.83
CA ILE A 39 2.68 9.27 -1.72
C ILE A 39 4.21 9.29 -1.71
N ARG A 40 4.85 8.37 -0.97
CA ARG A 40 6.31 8.31 -0.92
C ARG A 40 6.91 7.91 -2.26
N LEU A 41 6.34 6.90 -2.94
CA LEU A 41 6.78 6.48 -4.26
C LEU A 41 6.72 7.63 -5.27
N ILE A 42 5.62 8.39 -5.28
CA ILE A 42 5.48 9.59 -6.11
C ILE A 42 6.59 10.61 -5.82
N ARG A 43 6.88 10.86 -4.52
CA ARG A 43 7.93 11.82 -4.12
C ARG A 43 9.34 11.39 -4.51
N GLU A 44 9.60 10.10 -4.64
CA GLU A 44 10.89 9.55 -5.08
C GLU A 44 10.98 9.37 -6.61
N GLY A 45 9.93 9.75 -7.36
CA GLY A 45 9.89 9.58 -8.81
C GLY A 45 9.59 8.15 -9.28
N LEU A 46 9.13 7.28 -8.38
CA LEU A 46 8.78 5.86 -8.63
C LEU A 46 7.27 5.71 -8.84
N GLY A 47 6.71 6.45 -9.81
CA GLY A 47 5.26 6.54 -10.02
C GLY A 47 4.59 5.36 -10.73
N ASP A 48 5.35 4.34 -11.14
CA ASP A 48 4.80 3.15 -11.83
C ASP A 48 4.30 2.11 -10.83
N PHE A 49 3.11 2.36 -10.28
CA PHE A 49 2.47 1.45 -9.34
C PHE A 49 0.95 1.41 -9.50
N VAL A 50 0.37 0.34 -8.96
CA VAL A 50 -1.07 0.21 -8.78
C VAL A 50 -1.40 -0.06 -7.31
N ILE A 51 -2.49 0.52 -6.81
CA ILE A 51 -3.06 0.19 -5.51
C ILE A 51 -4.28 -0.68 -5.75
N LEU A 52 -4.32 -1.87 -5.14
CA LEU A 52 -5.46 -2.77 -5.19
C LEU A 52 -6.16 -2.75 -3.83
N GLU A 53 -7.40 -2.26 -3.81
CA GLU A 53 -8.27 -2.25 -2.64
C GLU A 53 -9.44 -3.21 -2.87
N LYS A 54 -9.77 -3.97 -1.83
CA LYS A 54 -10.93 -4.87 -1.81
C LYS A 54 -12.23 -4.11 -1.57
N GLY A 55 -12.17 -3.08 -0.73
CA GLY A 55 -13.25 -2.16 -0.41
C GLY A 55 -13.77 -1.40 -1.62
N ILE A 56 -14.95 -0.80 -1.46
CA ILE A 56 -15.56 0.03 -2.51
C ILE A 56 -14.90 1.41 -2.63
N ASP A 57 -14.13 1.80 -1.61
CA ASP A 57 -13.47 3.09 -1.51
C ASP A 57 -12.22 2.97 -0.63
N ALA A 58 -11.36 3.99 -0.65
CA ALA A 58 -10.21 4.10 0.23
C ALA A 58 -10.61 4.31 1.70
N GLY A 59 -9.67 4.08 2.62
CA GLY A 59 -9.84 4.34 4.05
C GLY A 59 -9.44 3.16 4.95
N GLY A 60 -9.34 1.94 4.40
CA GLY A 60 -8.94 0.74 5.13
C GLY A 60 -9.81 0.52 6.36
N THR A 61 -9.19 0.50 7.55
CA THR A 61 -9.90 0.34 8.84
C THR A 61 -11.12 1.26 8.98
N TRP A 62 -11.03 2.51 8.53
CA TRP A 62 -12.13 3.47 8.64
C TRP A 62 -13.24 3.26 7.62
N GLN A 63 -12.92 2.61 6.48
CA GLN A 63 -13.95 2.16 5.54
C GLN A 63 -14.69 0.95 6.09
N ASP A 64 -13.95 -0.04 6.60
CA ASP A 64 -14.48 -1.35 6.98
C ASP A 64 -15.30 -1.33 8.27
N ASN A 65 -15.04 -0.36 9.16
CA ASN A 65 -15.69 -0.28 10.46
C ASN A 65 -16.65 0.90 10.53
N THR A 66 -17.93 0.63 10.80
CA THR A 66 -18.99 1.65 10.92
C THR A 66 -19.88 1.45 12.14
N TYR A 67 -19.35 0.84 13.20
CA TYR A 67 -20.11 0.59 14.42
C TYR A 67 -20.27 1.88 15.28
N PRO A 68 -21.36 1.99 16.06
CA PRO A 68 -21.58 3.17 16.91
C PRO A 68 -20.46 3.36 17.94
N GLY A 69 -19.99 4.60 18.09
CA GLY A 69 -18.93 4.94 19.05
C GLY A 69 -17.50 4.68 18.57
N LEU A 70 -17.30 4.27 17.31
CA LEU A 70 -15.97 4.16 16.70
C LEU A 70 -15.25 5.52 16.76
N THR A 71 -14.05 5.54 17.35
CA THR A 71 -13.18 6.71 17.53
C THR A 71 -11.72 6.28 17.53
N VAL A 72 -10.80 7.22 17.32
CA VAL A 72 -9.37 7.04 17.62
C VAL A 72 -9.13 6.94 19.14
N ASP A 73 -8.00 6.33 19.51
CA ASP A 73 -7.50 6.18 20.89
C ASP A 73 -6.30 7.08 21.21
N ILE A 74 -5.75 7.77 20.21
CA ILE A 74 -4.73 8.81 20.33
C ILE A 74 -5.29 10.17 19.90
N PRO A 75 -4.67 11.30 20.29
CA PRO A 75 -5.07 12.62 19.82
C PRO A 75 -5.18 12.68 18.28
N SER A 76 -6.29 13.18 17.75
CA SER A 76 -6.58 13.25 16.30
C SER A 76 -5.47 13.95 15.52
N LEU A 77 -4.84 14.98 16.12
CA LEU A 77 -3.69 15.69 15.54
C LEU A 77 -2.47 14.76 15.31
N SER A 78 -2.27 13.78 16.19
CA SER A 78 -1.20 12.79 16.04
C SER A 78 -1.57 11.67 15.07
N TYR A 79 -2.86 11.43 14.85
CA TYR A 79 -3.37 10.47 13.87
C TYR A 79 -3.58 11.14 12.51
N SER A 80 -2.49 11.66 11.92
CA SER A 80 -2.51 12.34 10.61
C SER A 80 -1.14 12.20 9.96
N PHE A 81 -1.07 12.29 8.63
CA PHE A 81 0.22 12.41 7.98
C PHE A 81 0.88 13.72 8.42
N SER A 82 2.17 13.68 8.77
CA SER A 82 2.89 14.86 9.26
C SER A 82 2.93 16.02 8.25
N PHE A 83 2.73 15.71 6.97
CA PHE A 83 2.71 16.67 5.87
C PHE A 83 1.29 17.05 5.40
N GLU A 84 0.24 16.45 5.96
CA GLU A 84 -1.17 16.72 5.62
C GLU A 84 -1.99 16.64 6.91
N GLN A 85 -1.99 17.73 7.67
CA GLN A 85 -2.65 17.84 8.96
C GLN A 85 -4.03 18.48 8.76
N ASN A 86 -5.07 17.90 9.36
CA ASN A 86 -6.39 18.51 9.40
C ASN A 86 -6.53 19.44 10.62
N PRO A 87 -6.66 20.77 10.46
CA PRO A 87 -6.83 21.69 11.59
C PRO A 87 -8.27 21.76 12.11
N PHE A 88 -9.22 21.10 11.44
CA PHE A 88 -10.65 21.21 11.69
C PHE A 88 -11.24 20.01 12.44
N TRP A 89 -10.40 19.20 13.11
CA TRP A 89 -10.87 18.07 13.91
C TRP A 89 -11.96 18.49 14.89
N SER A 90 -13.08 17.79 14.88
CA SER A 90 -14.23 18.11 15.75
C SER A 90 -13.99 17.82 17.23
N SER A 91 -13.01 16.96 17.54
CA SER A 91 -12.69 16.47 18.89
C SER A 91 -11.23 16.06 19.02
N LEU A 92 -10.70 16.05 20.26
CA LEU A 92 -9.38 15.48 20.59
C LEU A 92 -9.30 14.01 20.19
N TYR A 93 -10.41 13.27 20.31
CA TYR A 93 -10.58 11.91 19.79
C TYR A 93 -11.73 11.94 18.81
N ALA A 94 -11.42 12.06 17.53
CA ALA A 94 -12.42 12.26 16.49
C ALA A 94 -13.18 10.96 16.14
N PRO A 95 -14.48 11.04 15.82
CA PRO A 95 -15.27 9.89 15.40
C PRO A 95 -14.72 9.25 14.12
N GLY A 96 -14.92 7.94 13.96
CA GLY A 96 -14.46 7.21 12.78
C GLY A 96 -15.04 7.71 11.46
N ALA A 97 -16.22 8.32 11.48
CA ALA A 97 -16.80 8.94 10.29
C ALA A 97 -15.98 10.14 9.79
N GLU A 98 -15.34 10.88 10.70
CA GLU A 98 -14.46 12.00 10.37
C GLU A 98 -13.08 11.51 9.90
N MET A 99 -12.65 10.33 10.37
CA MET A 99 -11.40 9.70 9.93
C MET A 99 -11.48 9.08 8.53
N LYS A 100 -12.69 8.71 8.09
CA LYS A 100 -12.95 8.19 6.73
C LYS A 100 -13.10 9.31 5.70
N ALA A 101 -13.62 10.47 6.13
CA ALA A 101 -14.01 11.59 5.27
C ALA A 101 -12.83 12.20 4.50
#